data_AF-A0A2P2C1L0-F1
#
_entry.id   AF-A0A2P2C1L0-F1
#
_cell.length_a   1.000
_cell.length_b   1.000
_cell.length_c   1.000
_cell.angle_alpha   90.00
_cell.angle_beta   90.00
_cell.angle_gamma   90.00
#
_symmetry.space_group_name_H-M   'P 1'
#
loop_
_entity.id
_entity.type
_entity.pdbx_description
1 polymer ?
#
loop_
_entity_poly.entity_id
_entity_poly.type
_entity_poly.pdbx_seq_one_letter_code
_entity_poly.pdbx_strand_id
1 'polypeptide(L)'
;MTEVHGSTDGDYEVAEYCGRLSCGKVIVQTAGRGRRREFCSETCRRGADREYKRAKGLVEHFERYLRKTRHEVAAYGRKAEVDGGFQTPDELAAVRLAAAAAVSRAQGILDFAGGEEDRFLDELRRLTVAVGPLVGTDSEGVRAEVS
;
A
#
# COMPACT_ATOMS: atom_id res chain seq x y z
N MET A 1 64.60 1.49 -5.40
CA MET A 1 63.19 1.32 -5.01
C MET A 1 62.58 2.70 -4.98
N THR A 2 61.98 3.11 -6.08
CA THR A 2 61.31 4.42 -6.23
C THR A 2 59.84 4.20 -5.92
N GLU A 3 59.41 4.68 -4.77
CA GLU A 3 58.00 4.71 -4.40
C GLU A 3 57.29 5.76 -5.25
N VAL A 4 56.47 5.30 -6.18
CA VAL A 4 55.57 6.16 -6.96
C VAL A 4 54.30 6.33 -6.16
N HIS A 5 54.22 7.41 -5.38
CA HIS A 5 52.95 7.93 -4.89
C HIS A 5 52.31 8.79 -6.00
N GLY A 6 51.52 8.14 -6.85
CA GLY A 6 50.64 8.80 -7.82
C GLY A 6 49.20 8.78 -7.28
N SER A 7 48.71 9.94 -6.86
CA SER A 7 47.34 10.16 -6.41
C SER A 7 46.33 9.74 -7.49
N THR A 8 45.47 8.78 -7.18
CA THR A 8 44.28 8.48 -7.99
C THR A 8 43.17 9.47 -7.66
N ASP A 9 43.36 10.76 -7.97
CA ASP A 9 42.24 11.69 -8.14
C ASP A 9 41.78 11.57 -9.59
N GLY A 10 41.13 10.44 -9.87
CA GLY A 10 40.40 10.25 -11.12
C GLY A 10 39.10 11.01 -11.04
N ASP A 11 39.00 12.10 -11.78
CA ASP A 11 37.73 12.75 -12.09
C ASP A 11 36.84 11.75 -12.87
N TYR A 12 36.03 10.95 -12.17
CA TYR A 12 35.11 10.01 -12.81
C TYR A 12 33.90 10.78 -13.37
N GLU A 13 33.54 10.60 -14.62
CA GLU A 13 32.32 11.20 -15.18
C GLU A 13 31.10 10.35 -14.85
N VAL A 14 30.01 11.00 -14.45
CA VAL A 14 28.71 10.38 -14.20
C VAL A 14 27.72 10.89 -15.24
N ALA A 15 27.07 9.95 -15.92
CA ALA A 15 25.98 10.22 -16.84
C ALA A 15 24.63 10.10 -16.10
N GLU A 16 23.91 11.21 -15.98
CA GLU A 16 22.54 11.24 -15.43
C GLU A 16 21.56 11.70 -16.52
N TYR A 17 20.29 11.33 -16.43
CA TYR A 17 19.28 11.84 -17.36
C TYR A 17 18.69 13.15 -16.86
N CYS A 18 18.32 14.03 -17.79
CA CYS A 18 17.62 15.27 -17.49
C CYS A 18 16.31 14.99 -16.74
N GLY A 19 16.10 15.65 -15.60
CA GLY A 19 14.92 15.49 -14.76
C GLY A 19 13.59 15.92 -15.39
N ARG A 20 13.61 16.50 -16.59
CA ARG A 20 12.40 16.71 -17.39
C ARG A 20 12.12 15.43 -18.19
N LEU A 21 11.06 14.71 -17.81
CA LEU A 21 10.67 13.42 -18.38
C LEU A 21 10.51 13.45 -19.91
N SER A 22 10.03 14.57 -20.47
CA SER A 22 9.88 14.75 -21.91
C SER A 22 11.18 15.05 -22.67
N CYS A 23 12.27 15.39 -21.98
CA CYS A 23 13.55 15.76 -22.60
C CYS A 23 14.45 14.55 -22.82
N GLY A 24 14.62 13.69 -21.80
CA GLY A 24 15.40 12.44 -21.88
C GLY A 24 16.89 12.59 -22.22
N LYS A 25 17.43 13.81 -22.29
CA LYS A 25 18.85 14.04 -22.62
C LYS A 25 19.76 13.56 -21.50
N VAL A 26 20.87 12.93 -21.88
CA VAL A 26 21.96 12.58 -20.96
C VAL A 26 22.76 13.85 -20.61
N ILE A 27 23.07 14.00 -19.34
CA ILE A 27 23.92 15.02 -18.73
C ILE A 27 25.16 14.30 -18.25
N VAL A 28 26.30 14.56 -18.89
CA VAL A 28 27.60 14.08 -18.42
C VAL A 28 28.19 15.15 -17.51
N GLN A 29 28.55 14.78 -16.29
CA GLN A 29 29.14 15.67 -15.31
C GLN A 29 30.23 14.96 -14.51
N THR A 30 31.30 15.68 -14.20
CA THR A 30 32.38 15.16 -13.35
C THR A 30 31.87 14.91 -11.94
N ALA A 31 32.09 13.70 -11.43
CA ALA A 31 31.81 13.32 -10.05
C ALA A 31 32.80 14.01 -9.12
N GLY A 32 32.40 15.16 -8.57
CA GLY A 32 33.20 15.92 -7.62
C GLY A 32 32.35 16.56 -6.53
N ARG A 33 32.98 17.38 -5.68
CA ARG A 33 32.34 18.11 -4.56
C ARG A 33 31.36 19.23 -4.99
N GLY A 34 30.99 19.31 -6.27
CA GLY A 34 30.08 20.32 -6.82
C GLY A 34 28.60 19.93 -6.77
N ARG A 35 27.71 20.91 -6.94
CA ARG A 35 26.26 20.67 -7.08
C ARG A 35 25.99 19.94 -8.40
N ARG A 36 25.39 18.74 -8.31
CA ARG A 36 24.96 17.97 -9.48
C ARG A 36 23.90 18.71 -10.29
N ARG A 37 23.98 18.61 -11.61
CA ARG A 37 23.03 19.18 -12.56
C ARG A 37 21.88 18.21 -12.78
N GLU A 38 20.72 18.54 -12.22
CA GLU A 38 19.47 17.79 -12.40
C GLU A 38 18.84 18.00 -13.80
N PHE A 39 19.14 19.13 -14.46
CA PHE A 39 18.55 19.50 -15.75
C PHE A 39 19.63 19.89 -16.75
N CYS A 40 19.44 19.50 -18.01
CA CYS A 40 20.39 19.82 -19.08
C CYS A 40 20.38 21.32 -19.46
N SER A 41 19.34 22.06 -19.06
CA SER A 41 19.23 23.50 -19.26
C SER A 41 18.19 24.14 -18.33
N GLU A 42 18.29 25.46 -18.17
CA GLU A 42 17.31 26.26 -17.45
C GLU A 42 15.90 26.16 -18.05
N THR A 43 15.82 26.06 -19.38
CA THR A 43 14.55 25.81 -20.10
C THR A 43 13.93 24.47 -19.70
N CYS A 44 14.74 23.43 -19.49
CA CYS A 44 14.25 22.13 -19.02
C CYS A 44 13.79 22.19 -17.57
N ARG A 45 14.50 22.92 -16.70
CA ARG A 45 14.06 23.16 -15.32
C ARG A 45 12.68 23.82 -15.26
N ARG A 46 12.50 24.92 -16.01
CA ARG A 46 11.20 25.63 -16.11
C ARG A 46 10.13 24.79 -16.79
N GLY A 47 10.52 23.96 -17.77
CA GLY A 47 9.63 23.01 -18.43
C GLY A 47 9.08 21.97 -17.46
N ALA A 48 9.95 21.35 -16.68
CA ALA A 48 9.57 20.37 -15.66
C ALA A 48 8.66 20.97 -14.59
N ASP A 49 8.94 22.17 -14.09
CA ASP A 49 8.07 22.85 -13.11
C ASP A 49 6.64 23.10 -13.66
N ARG A 50 6.53 23.51 -14.93
CA ARG A 50 5.21 23.68 -15.58
C ARG A 50 4.48 22.36 -15.78
N GLU A 51 5.19 21.31 -16.19
CA GLU A 51 4.64 19.96 -16.34
C GLU A 51 4.15 19.43 -14.99
N TYR A 52 4.94 19.62 -13.92
CA TYR A 52 4.57 19.28 -12.56
C TYR A 52 3.30 20.02 -12.10
N LYS A 53 3.26 21.35 -12.24
CA LYS A 53 2.07 22.14 -11.87
C LYS A 53 0.82 21.70 -12.63
N ARG A 54 0.95 21.39 -13.92
CA ARG A 54 -0.15 20.87 -14.73
C ARG A 54 -0.62 19.49 -14.25
N ALA A 55 0.31 18.56 -14.04
CA ALA A 55 -0.01 17.21 -13.57
C ALA A 55 -0.68 17.25 -12.19
N LYS A 56 -0.15 18.06 -11.26
CA LYS A 56 -0.76 18.28 -9.94
C LYS A 56 -2.18 18.83 -10.05
N GLY A 57 -2.40 19.84 -10.89
CA GLY A 57 -3.74 20.39 -11.13
C GLY A 57 -4.72 19.36 -11.71
N LEU A 58 -4.24 18.48 -12.59
CA LEU A 58 -5.05 17.37 -13.13
C LEU A 58 -5.43 16.36 -12.04
N VAL A 59 -4.48 15.97 -11.18
CA VAL A 59 -4.74 15.06 -10.06
C VAL A 59 -5.80 15.67 -9.13
N GLU A 60 -5.62 16.92 -8.69
CA GLU A 60 -6.58 17.61 -7.82
C GLU A 60 -7.98 17.73 -8.48
N HIS A 61 -8.02 17.97 -9.79
CA HIS A 61 -9.27 18.01 -10.55
C HIS A 61 -9.97 16.65 -10.57
N PHE A 62 -9.25 15.58 -10.90
CA PHE A 62 -9.81 14.24 -10.97
C PHE A 62 -10.21 13.71 -9.60
N GLU A 63 -9.48 14.02 -8.52
CA GLU A 63 -9.91 13.68 -7.17
C GLU A 63 -11.23 14.36 -6.79
N ARG A 64 -11.37 15.64 -7.14
CA ARG A 64 -12.63 16.37 -6.90
C ARG A 64 -13.76 15.80 -7.74
N TYR A 65 -13.48 15.48 -9.00
CA TYR A 65 -14.44 14.84 -9.90
C TYR A 65 -14.87 13.47 -9.36
N LEU A 66 -13.91 12.64 -8.96
CA LEU A 66 -14.15 11.32 -8.38
C LEU A 66 -15.01 11.40 -7.12
N ARG A 67 -14.74 12.35 -6.21
CA ARG A 67 -15.61 12.59 -5.05
C ARG A 67 -17.04 12.90 -5.48
N LYS A 68 -17.22 13.81 -6.44
CA LYS A 68 -18.56 14.17 -6.96
C LYS A 68 -19.26 12.97 -7.59
N THR A 69 -18.58 12.23 -8.45
CA THR A 69 -19.13 11.06 -9.14
C THR A 69 -19.45 9.94 -8.16
N ARG A 70 -18.66 9.73 -7.09
CA ARG A 70 -19.01 8.80 -6.01
C ARG A 70 -20.32 9.20 -5.32
N HIS A 71 -20.52 10.50 -5.05
CA HIS A 71 -21.79 10.99 -4.53
C HIS A 71 -22.96 10.79 -5.51
N GLU A 72 -22.74 11.03 -6.81
CA GLU A 72 -23.76 10.78 -7.84
C GLU A 72 -24.11 9.29 -7.94
N VAL A 73 -23.12 8.40 -7.91
CA VAL A 73 -23.35 6.93 -7.91
C VAL A 73 -24.13 6.51 -6.67
N ALA A 74 -23.80 7.03 -5.48
CA ALA A 74 -24.56 6.76 -4.27
C ALA A 74 -26.00 7.30 -4.37
N ALA A 75 -26.19 8.50 -4.94
CA ALA A 75 -27.50 9.14 -5.06
C ALA A 75 -28.40 8.53 -6.15
N TYR A 76 -27.82 8.08 -7.26
CA TYR A 76 -28.53 7.41 -8.36
C TYR A 76 -28.62 5.89 -8.16
N GLY A 77 -27.97 5.34 -7.13
CA GLY A 77 -27.87 3.93 -6.77
C GLY A 77 -29.20 3.26 -6.37
N ARG A 78 -30.25 3.41 -7.17
CA ARG A 78 -31.39 2.51 -7.17
C ARG A 78 -30.85 1.11 -7.51
N LYS A 79 -30.88 0.14 -6.57
CA LYS A 79 -30.52 -1.30 -6.67
C LYS A 79 -29.20 -1.81 -6.05
N ALA A 80 -28.55 -1.11 -5.13
CA ALA A 80 -27.65 -1.82 -4.18
C ALA A 80 -28.42 -2.36 -2.96
N GLU A 81 -29.57 -1.74 -2.65
CA GLU A 81 -30.38 -2.01 -1.46
C GLU A 81 -31.33 -3.22 -1.57
N VAL A 82 -31.46 -3.89 -2.73
CA VAL A 82 -32.44 -4.99 -2.83
C VAL A 82 -31.84 -6.36 -2.50
N ASP A 83 -30.55 -6.63 -2.74
CA ASP A 83 -29.97 -7.98 -2.47
C ASP A 83 -28.47 -8.00 -2.04
N GLY A 84 -27.93 -6.92 -1.46
CA GLY A 84 -26.55 -6.93 -0.88
C GLY A 84 -25.47 -6.30 -1.77
N GLY A 85 -25.74 -5.13 -2.33
CA GLY A 85 -24.86 -4.46 -3.29
C GLY A 85 -23.68 -3.68 -2.66
N PHE A 86 -22.49 -4.00 -3.18
CA PHE A 86 -21.26 -3.20 -3.20
C PHE A 86 -20.85 -2.51 -1.89
N GLN A 87 -20.32 -3.31 -0.97
CA GLN A 87 -19.52 -2.80 0.13
C GLN A 87 -18.22 -2.18 -0.43
N THR A 88 -17.88 -0.98 0.01
CA THR A 88 -16.56 -0.40 -0.24
C THR A 88 -15.46 -1.33 0.32
N PRO A 89 -14.22 -1.27 -0.20
CA PRO A 89 -13.13 -2.09 0.32
C PRO A 89 -12.92 -1.95 1.84
N ASP A 90 -13.13 -0.74 2.37
CA ASP A 90 -13.01 -0.45 3.80
C ASP A 90 -14.16 -1.06 4.61
N GLU A 91 -15.39 -1.06 4.09
CA GLU A 91 -16.54 -1.71 4.72
C GLU A 91 -16.39 -3.24 4.73
N LEU A 92 -15.89 -3.84 3.64
CA LEU A 92 -15.54 -5.27 3.58
C LEU A 92 -14.48 -5.63 4.62
N ALA A 93 -13.45 -4.78 4.76
CA ALA A 93 -12.41 -4.97 5.76
C ALA A 93 -12.97 -4.87 7.19
N ALA A 94 -13.85 -3.90 7.45
CA ALA A 94 -14.51 -3.72 8.74
C ALA A 94 -15.40 -4.92 9.11
N VAL A 95 -16.17 -5.45 8.15
CA VAL A 95 -17.02 -6.64 8.36
C VAL A 95 -16.16 -7.88 8.64
N ARG A 96 -15.06 -8.07 7.90
CA ARG A 96 -14.13 -9.18 8.15
C ARG A 96 -13.46 -9.08 9.52
N LEU A 97 -12.99 -7.89 9.91
CA LEU A 97 -12.43 -7.66 11.24
C LEU A 97 -13.43 -7.93 12.35
N ALA A 98 -14.68 -7.48 12.19
CA ALA A 98 -15.75 -7.73 13.15
C ALA A 98 -16.06 -9.24 13.28
N ALA A 99 -16.08 -9.96 12.15
CA ALA A 99 -16.30 -11.41 12.13
C ALA A 99 -15.15 -12.17 12.80
N ALA A 100 -13.89 -11.82 12.49
CA ALA A 100 -12.72 -12.41 13.13
C ALA A 100 -12.73 -12.18 14.65
N ALA A 101 -13.02 -10.95 15.10
CA ALA A 101 -13.12 -10.63 16.51
C ALA A 101 -14.25 -11.41 17.23
N ALA A 102 -15.37 -11.66 16.55
CA ALA A 102 -16.46 -12.46 17.10
C ALA A 102 -16.05 -13.93 17.29
N VAL A 103 -15.37 -14.51 16.30
CA VAL A 103 -14.84 -15.88 16.37
C VAL A 103 -13.81 -15.99 17.49
N SER A 104 -12.87 -15.05 17.62
CA SER A 104 -11.88 -15.07 18.72
C SER A 104 -12.52 -14.95 20.11
N ARG A 105 -13.60 -14.15 20.25
CA ARG A 105 -14.35 -14.10 21.52
C ARG A 105 -15.04 -15.43 21.82
N ALA A 106 -15.62 -16.08 20.81
CA ALA A 106 -16.24 -17.40 20.97
C ALA A 106 -15.21 -18.48 21.35
N GLN A 107 -14.01 -18.46 20.76
CA GLN A 107 -12.88 -19.32 21.16
C GLN A 107 -12.52 -19.09 22.63
N GLY A 108 -12.37 -17.83 23.06
CA GLY A 108 -12.12 -17.53 24.47
C GLY A 108 -13.20 -18.10 25.40
N ILE A 109 -14.48 -17.98 25.04
CA ILE A 109 -15.57 -18.59 25.83
C ILE A 109 -15.40 -20.11 25.91
N LEU A 110 -15.06 -20.78 24.81
CA LEU A 110 -14.83 -22.23 24.79
C LEU A 110 -13.60 -22.66 25.60
N ASP A 111 -12.57 -21.82 25.66
CA ASP A 111 -11.36 -22.10 26.44
C ASP A 111 -11.60 -21.98 27.96
N PHE A 112 -12.50 -21.07 28.36
CA PHE A 112 -12.83 -20.83 29.78
C PHE A 112 -14.08 -21.56 30.26
N ALA A 113 -14.94 -22.02 29.35
CA ALA A 113 -16.06 -22.87 29.69
C ALA A 113 -15.50 -24.24 30.11
N GLY A 114 -15.48 -24.49 31.42
CA GLY A 114 -15.06 -25.76 31.99
C GLY A 114 -15.78 -26.94 31.34
N GLY A 115 -15.15 -28.12 31.35
CA GLY A 115 -15.54 -29.32 30.61
C GLY A 115 -16.85 -29.99 31.01
N GLU A 116 -17.87 -29.22 31.37
CA GLU A 116 -19.24 -29.70 31.45
C GLU A 116 -19.75 -30.01 30.04
N GLU A 117 -20.40 -31.17 29.88
CA GLU A 117 -21.06 -31.56 28.63
C GLU A 117 -22.28 -30.66 28.40
N ASP A 118 -22.04 -29.50 27.78
CA ASP A 118 -23.09 -28.61 27.31
C ASP A 118 -23.18 -28.69 25.77
N ARG A 119 -24.32 -29.20 25.30
CA ARG A 119 -24.69 -29.26 23.88
C ARG A 119 -24.53 -27.92 23.15
N PHE A 120 -24.69 -26.79 23.84
CA PHE A 120 -24.53 -25.47 23.26
C PHE A 120 -23.06 -25.09 23.08
N LEU A 121 -22.19 -25.51 24.00
CA LEU A 121 -20.74 -25.33 23.86
C LEU A 121 -20.18 -26.22 22.75
N ASP A 122 -20.69 -27.45 22.62
CA ASP A 122 -20.31 -28.33 21.51
C ASP A 122 -20.72 -27.76 20.14
N GLU A 123 -21.93 -27.21 20.04
CA GLU A 123 -22.37 -26.57 18.80
C GLU A 123 -21.60 -25.27 18.52
N LEU A 124 -21.32 -24.46 19.54
CA LEU A 124 -20.49 -23.27 19.41
C LEU A 124 -19.06 -23.62 18.96
N ARG A 125 -18.50 -24.73 19.47
CA ARG A 125 -17.20 -25.27 19.04
C ARG A 125 -17.22 -25.66 17.57
N ARG A 126 -18.25 -26.38 17.12
CA ARG A 126 -18.40 -26.78 15.70
C ARG A 126 -18.48 -25.57 14.78
N LEU A 127 -19.28 -24.56 15.15
CA LEU A 127 -19.43 -23.32 14.36
C LEU A 127 -18.11 -22.55 14.28
N THR A 128 -17.39 -22.45 15.40
CA THR A 128 -16.11 -21.73 15.48
C THR A 128 -15.04 -22.40 14.61
N VAL A 129 -14.94 -23.73 14.65
CA VAL A 129 -14.02 -24.50 13.79
C VAL A 129 -14.38 -24.37 12.31
N ALA A 130 -15.67 -24.41 11.96
CA ALA A 130 -16.12 -24.31 10.58
C ALA A 130 -15.90 -22.91 9.96
N VAL A 131 -16.06 -21.85 10.77
CA VAL A 131 -16.03 -20.45 10.28
C VAL A 131 -14.65 -19.82 10.42
N GLY A 132 -13.80 -20.28 11.35
CA GLY A 132 -12.48 -19.71 11.63
C GLY A 132 -11.58 -19.49 10.39
N PRO A 133 -11.41 -20.49 9.51
CA PRO A 133 -10.60 -20.34 8.30
C PRO A 133 -11.16 -19.29 7.32
N LEU A 134 -12.49 -19.10 7.29
CA LEU A 134 -13.14 -18.14 6.39
C LEU A 134 -12.93 -16.69 6.83
N VAL A 135 -12.65 -16.47 8.12
CA VAL A 135 -12.40 -15.14 8.70
C VAL A 135 -10.92 -14.87 8.99
N GLY A 136 -10.03 -15.81 8.63
CA GLY A 136 -8.57 -15.67 8.77
C GLY A 136 -8.07 -15.75 10.21
N THR A 137 -8.80 -16.44 11.10
CA THR A 137 -8.36 -16.67 12.50
C THR A 137 -7.55 -17.96 12.65
N ASP A 138 -6.85 -18.40 11.59
CA ASP A 138 -6.03 -19.60 11.63
C ASP A 138 -4.83 -19.40 12.56
N SER A 139 -5.05 -19.72 13.83
CA SER A 139 -4.05 -19.89 14.87
C SER A 139 -3.24 -21.19 14.67
N GLU A 140 -2.86 -21.54 13.45
CA GLU A 140 -2.05 -22.74 13.13
C GLU A 140 -0.72 -22.39 12.45
N GLY A 141 -0.07 -21.30 12.86
CA GLY A 141 1.20 -20.85 12.27
C GLY A 141 2.39 -20.63 13.21
N VAL A 142 2.25 -20.74 14.54
CA VAL A 142 3.32 -20.29 15.49
C VAL A 142 3.91 -21.42 16.35
N ARG A 143 3.65 -22.70 16.06
CA ARG A 143 4.21 -23.83 16.84
C ARG A 143 5.15 -24.78 16.12
N ALA A 144 5.60 -24.45 14.90
CA ALA A 144 6.49 -25.31 14.13
C ALA A 144 7.88 -24.70 13.84
N GLU A 145 8.48 -23.96 14.79
CA GLU A 145 9.92 -23.63 14.75
C GLU A 145 10.49 -23.53 16.18
N VAL A 146 10.42 -24.61 16.95
CA VAL A 146 11.42 -24.90 18.00
C VAL A 146 11.59 -26.41 18.08
N SER A 147 12.53 -26.94 17.31
CA SER A 147 13.18 -28.24 17.53
C SER A 147 14.58 -28.17 16.94
#